data_AF-A0A9P0QC59-F1
#
_entry.id   AF-A0A9P0QC59-F1
#
_cell.length_a   1.000
_cell.length_b   1.000
_cell.length_c   1.000
_cell.angle_alpha   90.00
_cell.angle_beta   90.00
_cell.angle_gamma   90.00
#
_symmetry.space_group_name_H-M   'P 1'
#
loop_
_entity.id
_entity.type
_entity.pdbx_description
1 polymer ?
#
loop_
_entity_poly.entity_id
_entity_poly.type
_entity_poly.pdbx_seq_one_letter_code
_entity_poly.pdbx_strand_id
1 'polypeptide(L)'
;MEKFTTILWIMYLQSAIYRAEEQPMSVQIPIMNEVKSRIIGGSEVTPHSYPFQVHIKMFNKISNVASCGGSLISKKIVLTAAHCLDGRPSLVAIKLGKHVFSKYEKSEKLYFTSTYRSHGGYYGKECKKIYPTQICTSGAGPKGACVGDSGGAVLVDGVQVGIVSCLKLHSEEGDTREHCMSGLPTIHTRVAMYKDWIDRALSDPGFFNKGCTKGSNIIFVLCDIFILLAHF
;
A
#
# COMPACT_ATOMS: atom_id res chain seq x y z
N MET A 1 -37.45 -52.24 -54.36
CA MET A 1 -37.17 -52.11 -52.90
C MET A 1 -35.72 -51.66 -52.64
N GLU A 2 -35.18 -50.55 -53.13
CA GLU A 2 -35.68 -49.17 -53.27
C GLU A 2 -35.76 -48.34 -51.98
N LYS A 3 -34.75 -47.47 -51.83
CA LYS A 3 -34.89 -45.99 -51.81
C LYS A 3 -35.73 -45.31 -50.71
N PHE A 4 -36.34 -46.03 -49.76
CA PHE A 4 -37.22 -45.41 -48.75
C PHE A 4 -36.59 -45.10 -47.38
N THR A 5 -35.43 -45.67 -47.03
CA THR A 5 -34.83 -45.45 -45.70
C THR A 5 -33.97 -44.19 -45.58
N THR A 6 -33.45 -43.63 -46.68
CA THR A 6 -32.57 -42.45 -46.64
C THR A 6 -33.33 -41.13 -46.56
N ILE A 7 -34.57 -41.07 -47.05
CA ILE A 7 -35.36 -39.81 -47.12
C ILE A 7 -35.88 -39.40 -45.72
N LEU A 8 -36.24 -40.36 -44.87
CA LEU A 8 -36.73 -40.12 -43.51
C LEU A 8 -35.70 -39.43 -42.60
N TRP A 9 -34.40 -39.61 -42.85
CA TRP A 9 -33.33 -38.92 -42.09
C TRP A 9 -33.15 -37.45 -42.49
N ILE A 10 -33.41 -37.10 -43.75
CA ILE A 10 -33.26 -35.71 -44.23
C ILE A 10 -34.41 -34.83 -43.71
N MET A 11 -35.63 -35.36 -43.66
CA MET A 11 -36.79 -34.62 -43.13
C MET A 11 -36.71 -34.38 -41.60
N TYR A 12 -36.02 -35.24 -40.85
CA TYR A 12 -35.81 -35.03 -39.41
C TYR A 12 -34.72 -33.99 -39.10
N LEU A 13 -33.80 -33.74 -40.04
CA LEU A 13 -32.78 -32.69 -39.92
C LEU A 13 -33.31 -31.29 -40.28
N GLN A 14 -34.26 -31.17 -41.22
CA GLN A 14 -34.85 -29.87 -41.56
C GLN A 14 -35.82 -29.31 -40.50
N SER A 15 -36.45 -30.15 -39.68
CA SER A 15 -37.29 -29.68 -38.57
C SER A 15 -36.48 -29.19 -37.34
N ALA A 16 -35.23 -29.64 -37.20
CA ALA A 16 -34.34 -29.24 -36.11
C ALA A 16 -33.60 -27.90 -36.37
N ILE A 17 -33.50 -27.46 -37.63
CA ILE A 17 -32.75 -26.26 -38.03
C ILE A 17 -33.64 -24.99 -38.02
N TYR A 18 -34.96 -25.11 -38.12
CA TYR A 18 -35.90 -23.98 -38.25
C TYR A 18 -36.32 -23.32 -36.91
N ARG A 19 -35.43 -23.26 -35.91
CA ARG A 19 -35.67 -22.55 -34.62
C ARG A 19 -34.42 -21.87 -34.06
N ALA A 20 -33.64 -21.21 -34.91
CA ALA A 20 -32.47 -20.47 -34.50
C ALA A 20 -32.36 -19.09 -35.18
N GLU A 21 -33.45 -18.30 -35.16
CA GLU A 21 -33.40 -16.87 -35.50
C GLU A 21 -34.19 -16.02 -34.51
N GLU A 22 -33.52 -14.95 -34.07
CA GLU A 22 -34.04 -13.68 -33.53
C GLU A 22 -35.03 -13.69 -32.35
N GLN A 23 -34.49 -13.83 -31.15
CA GLN A 23 -34.79 -12.91 -30.06
C GLN A 23 -33.48 -12.53 -29.36
N PRO A 24 -32.98 -11.28 -29.46
CA PRO A 24 -31.92 -10.80 -28.59
C PRO A 24 -32.54 -10.54 -27.21
N MET A 25 -32.77 -11.61 -26.45
CA MET A 25 -32.97 -11.49 -25.01
C MET A 25 -31.68 -10.89 -24.46
N SER A 26 -31.72 -9.59 -24.18
CA SER A 26 -30.67 -8.90 -23.47
C SER A 26 -30.63 -9.49 -22.08
N VAL A 27 -29.81 -10.53 -21.93
CA VAL A 27 -29.24 -10.86 -20.64
C VAL A 27 -28.37 -9.66 -20.29
N GLN A 28 -28.96 -8.67 -19.61
CA GLN A 28 -28.20 -7.88 -18.65
C GLN A 28 -27.64 -8.89 -17.64
N ILE A 29 -26.51 -9.51 -18.00
CA ILE A 29 -25.47 -9.77 -17.03
C ILE A 29 -25.22 -8.37 -16.47
N PRO A 30 -25.53 -8.10 -15.20
CA PRO A 30 -25.09 -6.86 -14.62
C PRO A 30 -23.57 -6.92 -14.73
N ILE A 31 -22.99 -6.10 -15.60
CA ILE A 31 -21.55 -5.89 -15.63
C ILE A 31 -21.24 -5.04 -14.40
N MET A 32 -21.39 -5.68 -13.23
CA MET A 32 -20.58 -5.39 -12.06
C MET A 32 -19.15 -5.78 -12.42
N ASN A 33 -18.56 -4.97 -13.31
CA ASN A 33 -17.32 -4.32 -12.96
C ASN A 33 -17.56 -3.55 -11.65
N GLU A 34 -17.67 -4.30 -10.54
CA GLU A 34 -17.07 -3.84 -9.31
C GLU A 34 -15.61 -3.57 -9.67
N VAL A 35 -15.32 -2.30 -9.98
CA VAL A 35 -14.03 -1.73 -9.65
C VAL A 35 -13.97 -1.83 -8.13
N LYS A 36 -13.58 -3.01 -7.65
CA LYS A 36 -13.67 -3.40 -6.24
C LYS A 36 -12.77 -2.44 -5.48
N SER A 37 -13.40 -1.44 -4.85
CA SER A 37 -12.73 -0.24 -4.41
C SER A 37 -11.54 -0.64 -3.53
N ARG A 38 -10.37 -0.03 -3.78
CA ARG A 38 -9.25 -0.20 -2.85
C ARG A 38 -9.50 0.53 -1.52
N ILE A 39 -10.45 1.45 -1.50
CA ILE A 39 -10.89 2.15 -0.30
C ILE A 39 -11.97 1.27 0.37
N ILE A 40 -11.65 0.77 1.55
CA ILE A 40 -12.52 -0.09 2.36
C ILE A 40 -13.12 0.76 3.49
N GLY A 41 -14.43 1.01 3.43
CA GLY A 41 -15.22 1.81 4.37
C GLY A 41 -14.83 3.29 4.54
N GLY A 42 -13.75 3.75 3.92
CA GLY A 42 -13.41 5.17 3.75
C GLY A 42 -14.20 5.82 2.61
N SER A 43 -13.81 7.06 2.29
CA SER A 43 -14.29 7.80 1.11
C SER A 43 -13.08 8.27 0.28
N GLU A 44 -13.30 8.54 -1.00
CA GLU A 44 -12.28 9.20 -1.82
C GLU A 44 -12.03 10.63 -1.29
N VAL A 45 -10.75 11.02 -1.20
CA VAL A 45 -10.35 12.37 -0.79
C VAL A 45 -10.42 13.33 -1.97
N THR A 46 -10.60 14.62 -1.73
CA THR A 46 -10.49 15.63 -2.80
C THR A 46 -9.10 15.55 -3.45
N PRO A 47 -8.98 15.55 -4.80
CA PRO A 47 -7.69 15.43 -5.48
C PRO A 47 -6.65 16.41 -4.95
N HIS A 48 -5.47 15.88 -4.63
CA HIS A 48 -4.30 16.64 -4.14
C HIS A 48 -4.48 17.39 -2.80
N SER A 49 -5.57 17.15 -2.04
CA SER A 49 -5.80 17.74 -0.71
C SER A 49 -4.75 17.35 0.35
N TYR A 50 -4.07 16.22 0.17
CA TYR A 50 -2.96 15.76 1.01
C TYR A 50 -1.65 15.72 0.21
N PRO A 51 -1.04 16.89 -0.13
CA PRO A 51 0.06 16.99 -1.08
C PRO A 51 1.38 16.38 -0.58
N PHE A 52 1.48 16.09 0.72
CA PHE A 52 2.60 15.39 1.34
C PHE A 52 2.51 13.87 1.22
N GLN A 53 1.40 13.29 0.75
CA GLN A 53 1.28 11.83 0.61
C GLN A 53 2.28 11.30 -0.41
N VAL A 54 3.03 10.28 0.00
CA VAL A 54 4.08 9.65 -0.80
C VAL A 54 3.71 8.21 -1.11
N HIS A 55 3.94 7.78 -2.35
CA HIS A 55 4.03 6.36 -2.67
C HIS A 55 5.50 5.94 -2.79
N ILE A 56 5.85 4.86 -2.10
CA ILE A 56 7.20 4.30 -2.03
C ILE A 56 7.16 2.91 -2.67
N LYS A 57 8.07 2.68 -3.63
CA LYS A 57 8.25 1.38 -4.29
C LYS A 57 9.70 0.93 -4.14
N MET A 58 9.91 -0.19 -3.45
CA MET A 58 11.23 -0.75 -3.16
C MET A 58 11.59 -1.80 -4.22
N PHE A 59 12.85 -1.80 -4.66
CA PHE A 59 13.37 -2.76 -5.64
C PHE A 59 14.59 -3.51 -5.09
N ASN A 60 14.41 -4.82 -4.90
CA ASN A 60 15.47 -5.75 -4.55
C ASN A 60 16.04 -6.43 -5.81
N LYS A 61 17.31 -6.87 -5.74
CA LYS A 61 17.96 -7.64 -6.82
C LYS A 61 17.30 -8.99 -7.12
N ILE A 62 16.46 -9.50 -6.22
CA ILE A 62 15.85 -10.84 -6.25
C ILE A 62 14.31 -10.70 -6.27
N SER A 63 13.80 -10.06 -7.32
CA SER A 63 12.39 -9.92 -7.75
C SER A 63 11.32 -9.34 -6.80
N ASN A 64 11.49 -9.33 -5.47
CA ASN A 64 10.47 -8.82 -4.56
C ASN A 64 10.37 -7.29 -4.60
N VAL A 65 9.19 -6.81 -5.01
CA VAL A 65 8.83 -5.39 -5.11
C VAL A 65 7.70 -5.09 -4.14
N ALA A 66 8.05 -4.58 -2.96
CA ALA A 66 7.08 -4.12 -1.98
C ALA A 66 6.64 -2.67 -2.26
N SER A 67 5.45 -2.33 -1.77
CA SER A 67 4.80 -1.02 -1.91
C SER A 67 4.41 -0.50 -0.53
N CYS A 68 4.77 0.75 -0.24
CA CYS A 68 4.44 1.44 0.99
C CYS A 68 3.93 2.86 0.73
N GLY A 69 3.25 3.43 1.71
CA GLY A 69 3.02 4.87 1.84
C GLY A 69 4.21 5.59 2.47
N GLY A 70 4.10 6.91 2.54
CA GLY A 70 5.05 7.79 3.20
C GLY A 70 4.51 9.21 3.30
N SER A 71 5.28 10.07 3.93
CA SER A 71 4.91 11.47 4.20
C SER A 71 6.08 12.40 3.95
N LEU A 72 5.88 13.42 3.11
CA LEU A 72 6.91 14.41 2.78
C LEU A 72 7.00 15.46 3.90
N ILE A 73 7.96 15.28 4.81
CA ILE A 73 8.14 16.17 5.97
C ILE A 73 9.09 17.36 5.69
N SER A 74 9.80 17.35 4.56
CA SER A 74 10.55 18.49 4.06
C SER A 74 10.75 18.41 2.54
N LYS A 75 11.34 19.44 1.91
CA LYS A 75 11.66 19.44 0.47
C LYS A 75 12.52 18.24 0.00
N LYS A 76 13.17 17.49 0.91
CA LYS A 76 14.08 16.37 0.60
C LYS A 76 13.94 15.17 1.54
N ILE A 77 12.98 15.16 2.47
CA ILE A 77 12.86 14.08 3.48
C ILE A 77 11.45 13.52 3.48
N VAL A 78 11.38 12.20 3.36
CA VAL A 78 10.17 11.38 3.49
C VAL A 78 10.26 10.57 4.79
N LEU A 79 9.16 10.52 5.54
CA LEU A 79 8.99 9.68 6.72
C LEU A 79 8.06 8.50 6.38
N THR A 80 8.46 7.29 6.76
CA THR A 80 7.74 6.01 6.52
C THR A 80 8.06 5.00 7.63
N ALA A 81 7.57 3.76 7.53
CA ALA A 81 7.79 2.70 8.53
C ALA A 81 9.05 1.88 8.21
N ALA A 82 9.78 1.41 9.23
CA ALA A 82 11.03 0.67 9.02
C ALA A 82 10.86 -0.61 8.20
N HIS A 83 9.79 -1.36 8.45
CA HIS A 83 9.50 -2.63 7.79
C HIS A 83 9.40 -2.55 6.25
N CYS A 84 9.21 -1.35 5.70
CA CYS A 84 9.26 -1.09 4.26
C CYS A 84 10.68 -1.23 3.68
N LEU A 85 11.73 -0.96 4.46
CA LEU A 85 13.13 -0.93 4.01
C LEU A 85 13.99 -2.08 4.56
N ASP A 86 13.45 -2.96 5.40
CA ASP A 86 14.14 -4.12 6.00
C ASP A 86 14.93 -4.99 5.02
N GLY A 87 14.35 -5.22 3.83
CA GLY A 87 14.98 -6.01 2.77
C GLY A 87 16.21 -5.34 2.15
N ARG A 88 16.66 -4.20 2.70
CA ARG A 88 17.77 -3.36 2.26
C ARG A 88 17.72 -3.12 0.74
N PRO A 89 16.63 -2.48 0.24
CA PRO A 89 16.46 -2.29 -1.18
C PRO A 89 17.63 -1.53 -1.80
N SER A 90 18.12 -2.07 -2.91
CA SER A 90 19.16 -1.45 -3.74
C SER A 90 18.70 -0.15 -4.39
N LEU A 91 17.39 0.01 -4.58
CA LEU A 91 16.78 1.21 -5.15
C LEU A 91 15.39 1.42 -4.57
N VAL A 92 15.08 2.66 -4.20
CA VAL A 92 13.75 3.09 -3.75
C VAL A 92 13.25 4.17 -4.70
N ALA A 93 12.07 3.95 -5.27
CA ALA A 93 11.35 4.97 -6.04
C ALA A 93 10.35 5.69 -5.13
N ILE A 94 10.38 7.02 -5.20
CA ILE A 94 9.52 7.94 -4.45
C ILE A 94 8.63 8.65 -5.46
N LYS A 95 7.31 8.43 -5.37
CA LYS A 95 6.30 9.09 -6.19
C LYS A 95 5.50 10.08 -5.34
N LEU A 96 5.50 11.34 -5.78
CA LEU A 96 4.74 12.45 -5.19
C LEU A 96 3.64 12.92 -6.15
N GLY A 97 2.65 13.67 -5.64
CA GLY A 97 1.66 14.37 -6.45
C GLY A 97 0.59 13.48 -7.10
N LYS A 98 0.52 12.20 -6.72
CA LYS A 98 -0.50 11.25 -7.18
C LYS A 98 -1.86 11.51 -6.54
N HIS A 99 -2.93 11.30 -7.29
CA HIS A 99 -4.27 11.04 -6.75
C HIS A 99 -4.73 9.64 -7.19
N VAL A 100 -4.83 9.40 -8.50
CA VAL A 100 -5.14 8.09 -9.06
C VAL A 100 -3.86 7.33 -9.41
N PHE A 101 -3.47 6.40 -8.54
CA PHE A 101 -2.24 5.60 -8.68
C PHE A 101 -2.04 4.91 -10.05
N SER A 102 -3.12 4.40 -10.66
CA SER A 102 -3.08 3.62 -11.91
C SER A 102 -3.04 4.46 -13.19
N LYS A 103 -3.24 5.79 -13.09
CA LYS A 103 -3.20 6.71 -14.24
C LYS A 103 -1.91 7.51 -14.22
N TYR A 104 -1.43 7.97 -15.37
CA TYR A 104 -0.44 9.05 -15.42
C TYR A 104 -1.10 10.37 -15.03
N GLU A 105 -0.43 11.19 -14.23
CA GLU A 105 -0.94 12.51 -13.81
C GLU A 105 0.16 13.57 -13.97
N LYS A 106 -0.15 14.71 -14.58
CA LYS A 106 0.84 15.80 -14.81
C LYS A 106 1.44 16.36 -13.50
N SER A 107 0.75 16.21 -12.38
CA SER A 107 1.22 16.55 -11.04
C SER A 107 2.27 15.58 -10.49
N GLU A 108 2.44 14.40 -11.09
CA GLU A 108 3.30 13.37 -10.54
C GLU A 108 4.79 13.70 -10.66
N LYS A 109 5.55 13.42 -9.61
CA LYS A 109 7.00 13.53 -9.61
C LYS A 109 7.61 12.23 -9.12
N LEU A 110 8.55 11.69 -9.89
CA LEU A 110 9.26 10.46 -9.60
C LEU A 110 10.73 10.80 -9.27
N TYR A 111 11.18 10.33 -8.12
CA TYR A 111 12.57 10.40 -7.68
C TYR A 111 13.07 9.01 -7.33
N PHE A 112 14.37 8.82 -7.41
CA PHE A 112 15.04 7.59 -7.04
C PHE A 112 16.11 7.87 -6.00
N THR A 113 16.19 7.03 -4.97
CA THR A 113 17.19 7.11 -3.91
C THR A 113 17.68 5.72 -3.53
N SER A 114 18.95 5.63 -3.14
CA SER A 114 19.54 4.50 -2.43
C SER A 114 19.91 4.88 -0.99
N THR A 115 19.59 6.10 -0.55
CA THR A 115 19.98 6.66 0.75
C THR A 115 18.76 6.76 1.67
N TYR A 116 18.75 5.94 2.70
CA TYR A 116 17.72 5.87 3.72
C TYR A 116 18.33 5.52 5.07
N ARG A 117 17.63 5.83 6.16
CA ARG A 117 18.11 5.55 7.51
C ARG A 117 16.97 5.09 8.42
N SER A 118 17.00 3.82 8.80
CA SER A 118 16.18 3.29 9.89
C SER A 118 16.69 3.78 11.24
N HIS A 119 15.77 3.96 12.18
CA HIS A 119 16.06 4.23 13.57
C HIS A 119 16.85 3.06 14.17
N GLY A 120 17.83 3.36 15.03
CA GLY A 120 18.77 2.34 15.55
C GLY A 120 18.12 1.29 16.45
N GLY A 121 16.94 1.58 17.00
CA GLY A 121 16.13 0.65 17.79
C GLY A 121 15.26 -0.32 16.98
N TYR A 122 15.44 -0.40 15.65
CA TYR A 122 14.63 -1.27 14.82
C TYR A 122 15.20 -2.68 14.71
N TYR A 123 14.41 -3.67 15.13
CA TYR A 123 14.83 -5.07 15.24
C TYR A 123 13.90 -6.09 14.54
N GLY A 124 12.82 -5.65 13.89
CA GLY A 124 11.98 -6.54 13.06
C GLY A 124 10.50 -6.17 13.01
N LYS A 125 9.76 -6.93 12.18
CA LYS A 125 8.36 -6.66 11.80
C LYS A 125 7.31 -7.17 12.79
N GLU A 126 7.72 -7.83 13.87
CA GLU A 126 6.82 -8.58 14.74
C GLU A 126 6.00 -7.69 15.68
N CYS A 127 4.77 -7.39 15.30
CA CYS A 127 3.78 -6.80 16.20
C CYS A 127 3.12 -7.86 17.10
N LYS A 128 3.87 -8.27 18.14
CA LYS A 128 3.42 -9.19 19.21
C LYS A 128 3.03 -8.46 20.50
N LYS A 129 3.42 -7.20 20.68
CA LYS A 129 3.18 -6.40 21.91
C LYS A 129 2.96 -4.93 21.55
N ILE A 130 2.05 -4.26 22.27
CA ILE A 130 1.85 -2.81 22.19
C ILE A 130 2.81 -2.09 23.13
N TYR A 131 3.35 -0.96 22.69
CA TYR A 131 4.39 -0.19 23.35
C TYR A 131 4.08 1.32 23.42
N PRO A 132 4.71 2.10 24.33
CA PRO A 132 4.48 3.55 24.45
C PRO A 132 4.80 4.42 23.21
N THR A 133 5.61 3.95 22.25
CA THR A 133 5.72 4.61 20.93
C THR A 133 4.74 4.09 19.89
N GLN A 134 3.67 3.44 20.29
CA GLN A 134 2.59 3.06 19.39
C GLN A 134 1.30 3.76 19.81
N ILE A 135 0.49 4.07 18.81
CA ILE A 135 -0.88 4.52 18.96
C ILE A 135 -1.76 3.62 18.09
N CYS A 136 -3.00 3.43 18.51
CA CYS A 136 -3.97 2.63 17.76
C CYS A 136 -5.07 3.53 17.22
N THR A 137 -5.48 3.33 15.96
CA THR A 137 -6.77 3.85 15.47
C THR A 137 -7.83 2.79 15.72
N SER A 138 -9.08 3.22 15.99
CA SER A 138 -10.21 2.31 16.11
C SER A 138 -10.35 1.47 14.84
N GLY A 139 -10.61 0.17 15.02
CA GLY A 139 -11.00 -0.75 13.95
C GLY A 139 -12.52 -0.87 13.78
N ALA A 140 -13.32 -0.02 14.45
CA ALA A 140 -14.78 -0.17 14.46
C ALA A 140 -15.39 -0.01 13.04
N GLY A 141 -16.07 -1.06 12.58
CA GLY A 141 -16.63 -1.17 11.24
C GLY A 141 -15.60 -1.63 10.20
N PRO A 142 -15.95 -1.63 8.90
CA PRO A 142 -15.05 -2.08 7.84
C PRO A 142 -14.06 -0.95 7.48
N LYS A 143 -13.26 -0.49 8.45
CA LYS A 143 -12.30 0.62 8.28
C LYS A 143 -10.98 0.32 8.98
N GLY A 144 -9.89 0.48 8.25
CA GLY A 144 -8.52 0.30 8.75
C GLY A 144 -7.52 0.57 7.63
N ALA A 145 -6.22 0.63 7.96
CA ALA A 145 -5.21 0.69 6.92
C ALA A 145 -5.06 -0.70 6.25
N CYS A 146 -4.96 -0.73 4.92
CA CYS A 146 -4.85 -1.94 4.12
C CYS A 146 -3.42 -2.18 3.64
N VAL A 147 -3.21 -3.28 2.90
CA VAL A 147 -1.94 -3.58 2.23
C VAL A 147 -1.59 -2.45 1.25
N GLY A 148 -0.38 -1.90 1.42
CA GLY A 148 0.12 -0.74 0.67
C GLY A 148 0.08 0.59 1.43
N ASP A 149 -0.74 0.72 2.48
CA ASP A 149 -0.82 1.92 3.31
C ASP A 149 0.28 2.00 4.37
N SER A 150 0.91 0.86 4.67
CA SER A 150 2.13 0.73 5.49
C SER A 150 3.12 1.86 5.21
N GLY A 151 3.52 2.60 6.24
CA GLY A 151 4.40 3.76 6.16
C GLY A 151 3.71 5.10 5.88
N GLY A 152 2.42 5.12 5.54
CA GLY A 152 1.64 6.34 5.34
C GLY A 152 1.45 7.15 6.63
N ALA A 153 1.04 8.42 6.50
CA ALA A 153 0.73 9.28 7.62
C ALA A 153 -0.63 8.97 8.25
N VAL A 154 -0.70 9.01 9.59
CA VAL A 154 -1.95 9.15 10.34
C VAL A 154 -2.05 10.58 10.87
N LEU A 155 -3.18 11.22 10.61
CA LEU A 155 -3.40 12.64 10.88
C LEU A 155 -4.47 12.83 11.96
N VAL A 156 -4.26 13.83 12.81
CA VAL A 156 -5.30 14.43 13.67
C VAL A 156 -5.19 15.94 13.46
N ASP A 157 -6.29 16.58 13.08
CA ASP A 157 -6.37 18.03 12.80
C ASP A 157 -5.26 18.55 11.86
N GLY A 158 -4.93 17.76 10.84
CA GLY A 158 -3.87 18.05 9.87
C GLY A 158 -2.43 17.79 10.35
N VAL A 159 -2.24 17.47 11.63
CA VAL A 159 -0.93 17.13 12.22
C VAL A 159 -0.68 15.63 12.10
N GLN A 160 0.49 15.25 11.60
CA GLN A 160 0.90 13.84 11.54
C GLN A 160 1.29 13.33 12.94
N VAL A 161 0.39 12.55 13.54
CA VAL A 161 0.58 11.93 14.86
C VAL A 161 1.12 10.51 14.76
N GLY A 162 0.93 9.85 13.60
CA GLY A 162 1.27 8.45 13.40
C GLY A 162 1.91 8.11 12.05
N ILE A 163 2.56 6.95 12.02
CA ILE A 163 3.04 6.26 10.81
C ILE A 163 2.39 4.88 10.77
N VAL A 164 1.70 4.53 9.70
CA VAL A 164 1.05 3.21 9.56
C VAL A 164 2.09 2.09 9.70
N SER A 165 1.95 1.24 10.70
CA SER A 165 2.95 0.20 11.00
C SER A 165 2.37 -1.20 10.79
N CYS A 166 1.55 -1.68 11.72
CA CYS A 166 1.07 -3.06 11.75
C CYS A 166 -0.45 -3.13 11.66
N LEU A 167 -0.93 -3.99 10.78
CA LEU A 167 -2.36 -4.16 10.50
C LEU A 167 -3.03 -5.22 11.38
N LYS A 168 -2.26 -5.97 12.18
CA LYS A 168 -2.74 -7.00 13.12
C LYS A 168 -1.70 -7.30 14.20
N LEU A 169 -2.17 -7.59 15.42
CA LEU A 169 -1.38 -8.30 16.44
C LEU A 169 -1.47 -9.80 16.12
N HIS A 170 -0.34 -10.50 16.00
CA HIS A 170 -0.27 -11.88 15.52
C HIS A 170 -0.77 -12.05 14.07
N SER A 171 0.01 -11.52 13.12
CA SER A 171 -0.06 -11.89 11.70
C SER A 171 1.04 -12.90 11.40
N GLU A 172 0.65 -14.12 11.06
CA GLU A 172 1.45 -15.00 10.21
C GLU A 172 1.26 -14.55 8.75
N GLU A 173 2.14 -14.98 7.84
CA GLU A 173 2.15 -14.50 6.45
C GLU A 173 0.96 -15.06 5.65
N GLY A 174 0.12 -14.17 5.12
CA GLY A 174 -1.04 -14.52 4.30
C GLY A 174 -1.85 -13.27 3.93
N ASP A 175 -1.77 -12.84 2.67
CA ASP A 175 -2.41 -11.61 2.19
C ASP A 175 -3.89 -11.84 1.83
N THR A 176 -4.78 -11.37 2.70
CA THR A 176 -6.17 -11.08 2.36
C THR A 176 -6.54 -9.67 2.85
N ARG A 177 -7.40 -8.97 2.07
CA ARG A 177 -8.00 -7.66 2.43
C ARG A 177 -8.80 -7.69 3.75
N GLU A 178 -9.09 -8.88 4.25
CA GLU A 178 -9.69 -9.19 5.54
C GLU A 178 -9.07 -8.41 6.70
N HIS A 179 -7.75 -8.16 6.67
CA HIS A 179 -7.07 -7.41 7.72
C HIS A 179 -7.64 -6.01 7.97
N CYS A 180 -7.94 -5.23 6.91
CA CYS A 180 -8.57 -3.91 7.05
C CYS A 180 -10.11 -3.95 7.16
N MET A 181 -10.70 -5.16 7.18
CA MET A 181 -12.11 -5.43 7.47
C MET A 181 -12.30 -6.16 8.81
N SER A 182 -11.23 -6.46 9.54
CA SER A 182 -11.22 -7.39 10.67
C SER A 182 -11.89 -6.89 11.95
N GLY A 183 -12.28 -5.61 12.00
CA GLY A 183 -12.77 -4.96 13.22
C GLY A 183 -11.64 -4.58 14.22
N LEU A 184 -10.39 -4.99 13.96
CA LEU A 184 -9.27 -4.83 14.89
C LEU A 184 -8.59 -3.44 14.76
N PRO A 185 -8.09 -2.86 15.87
CA PRO A 185 -7.33 -1.62 15.81
C PRO A 185 -6.07 -1.73 14.95
N THR A 186 -5.85 -0.77 14.06
CA THR A 186 -4.57 -0.64 13.34
C THR A 186 -3.53 0.00 14.25
N ILE A 187 -2.31 -0.55 14.27
CA ILE A 187 -1.20 -0.06 15.09
C ILE A 187 -0.27 0.83 14.24
N HIS A 188 0.03 2.00 14.80
CA HIS A 188 0.85 3.02 14.15
C HIS A 188 2.00 3.44 15.07
N THR A 189 3.14 3.80 14.50
CA THR A 189 4.24 4.41 15.26
C THR A 189 3.87 5.83 15.65
N ARG A 190 4.02 6.17 16.94
CA ARG A 190 3.71 7.48 17.52
C ARG A 190 4.83 8.48 17.23
N VAL A 191 4.63 9.35 16.25
CA VAL A 191 5.63 10.31 15.74
C VAL A 191 6.25 11.17 16.85
N ALA A 192 5.44 11.60 17.83
CA ALA A 192 5.89 12.43 18.94
C ALA A 192 7.06 11.83 19.75
N MET A 193 7.15 10.49 19.83
CA MET A 193 8.22 9.81 20.58
C MET A 193 9.57 9.76 19.85
N TYR A 194 9.59 10.13 18.57
CA TYR A 194 10.79 10.16 17.74
C TYR A 194 11.13 11.56 17.24
N LYS A 195 10.45 12.59 17.79
CA LYS A 195 10.61 13.98 17.41
C LYS A 195 12.08 14.41 17.39
N ASP A 196 12.86 14.14 18.43
CA ASP A 196 14.28 14.51 18.48
C ASP A 196 15.13 13.87 17.36
N TRP A 197 14.77 12.66 16.91
CA TRP A 197 15.46 11.97 15.83
C TRP A 197 15.05 12.51 14.45
N ILE A 198 13.77 12.85 14.28
CA ILE A 198 13.23 13.51 13.08
C ILE A 198 13.79 14.94 12.97
N ASP A 199 13.82 15.70 14.07
CA ASP A 199 14.37 17.05 14.13
C ASP A 199 15.86 17.05 13.76
N ARG A 200 16.65 16.10 14.30
CA ARG A 200 18.05 15.91 13.88
C ARG A 200 18.18 15.60 12.39
N ALA A 201 17.29 14.78 11.82
CA ALA A 201 17.30 14.50 10.38
C ALA A 201 16.96 15.73 9.53
N LEU A 202 16.13 16.64 10.04
CA LEU A 202 15.78 17.91 9.41
C LEU A 202 16.89 18.97 9.56
N SER A 203 17.67 18.95 10.65
CA SER A 203 18.65 19.98 11.00
C SER A 203 20.11 19.66 10.67
N ASP A 204 20.52 18.38 10.65
CA ASP A 204 21.91 17.95 10.42
C ASP A 204 22.15 17.50 8.96
N PRO A 205 22.88 18.28 8.13
CA PRO A 205 23.22 17.89 6.75
C PRO A 205 24.08 16.61 6.67
N GLY A 206 24.75 16.23 7.77
CA GLY A 206 25.54 15.03 7.92
C GLY A 206 24.73 13.78 8.33
N PHE A 207 23.46 13.92 8.68
CA PHE A 207 22.66 12.87 9.31
C PHE A 207 22.59 11.57 8.47
N PHE A 208 22.52 11.71 7.15
CA PHE A 208 22.46 10.59 6.21
C PHE A 208 23.81 10.25 5.56
N ASN A 209 24.86 11.02 5.84
CA ASN A 209 26.20 10.81 5.27
C ASN A 209 27.02 9.76 6.04
N LYS A 210 26.54 9.27 7.19
CA LYS A 210 27.22 8.25 8.03
C LYS A 210 27.03 6.80 7.54
N GLY A 211 26.84 6.62 6.23
CA GLY A 211 26.75 5.34 5.53
C GLY A 211 26.64 5.56 4.02
N CYS A 212 27.56 5.02 3.23
CA CYS A 212 27.72 5.24 1.78
C CYS A 212 26.41 4.99 0.99
N THR A 213 26.06 5.69 -0.10
CA THR A 213 26.86 6.39 -1.14
C THR A 213 26.19 7.68 -1.65
N LYS A 214 26.93 8.53 -2.39
CA LYS A 214 26.38 9.71 -3.10
C LYS A 214 25.42 9.28 -4.23
N GLY A 215 24.11 9.45 -4.03
CA GLY A 215 23.11 9.49 -5.10
C GLY A 215 22.81 10.93 -5.53
N SER A 216 22.62 11.17 -6.83
CA SER A 216 22.44 12.52 -7.41
C SER A 216 21.03 13.11 -7.27
N ASN A 217 20.07 12.36 -6.72
CA ASN A 217 18.72 12.84 -6.38
C ASN A 217 18.40 12.52 -4.92
N ILE A 218 18.76 13.46 -4.04
CA ILE A 218 18.72 13.22 -2.59
C ILE A 218 17.30 13.41 -2.05
N ILE A 219 16.52 12.34 -2.07
CA ILE A 219 15.42 12.13 -1.12
C ILE A 219 15.89 11.13 -0.07
N PHE A 220 15.78 11.53 1.19
CA PHE A 220 16.05 10.67 2.32
C PHE A 220 14.77 10.03 2.85
N VAL A 221 14.86 8.78 3.29
CA VAL A 221 13.74 8.07 3.90
C VAL A 221 14.07 7.73 5.36
N LEU A 222 13.20 8.18 6.27
CA LEU A 222 13.23 7.90 7.71
C LEU A 222 12.26 6.78 8.06
N CYS A 223 12.66 5.91 8.98
CA CYS A 223 12.06 4.61 9.29
C CYS A 223 12.18 4.27 10.79
N ASP A 224 11.18 3.64 11.43
CA ASP A 224 10.96 3.77 12.88
C ASP A 224 10.48 2.49 13.66
N ILE A 225 10.43 2.54 15.02
CA ILE A 225 10.27 1.51 16.11
C ILE A 225 11.61 0.91 16.63
N PHE A 226 11.88 0.53 17.92
CA PHE A 226 11.37 0.89 19.28
C PHE A 226 12.44 0.59 20.42
N ILE A 227 12.06 0.40 21.70
CA ILE A 227 12.84 0.12 22.94
C ILE A 227 12.62 -1.33 23.43
N LEU A 228 13.66 -2.02 23.92
CA LEU A 228 13.55 -2.87 25.12
C LEU A 228 14.90 -3.06 25.80
N LEU A 229 14.83 -3.26 27.11
CA LEU A 229 15.92 -3.27 28.09
C LEU A 229 17.08 -4.22 27.72
N ALA A 230 18.30 -3.69 27.76
CA ALA A 230 19.43 -4.48 28.24
C ALA A 230 19.42 -4.39 29.77
N HIS A 231 19.25 -5.52 30.46
CA HIS A 231 19.93 -5.71 31.74
C HIS A 231 21.38 -6.10 31.47
N PHE A 232 22.26 -5.76 32.43
CA PHE A 232 23.72 -5.78 32.33
C PHE A 232 24.31 -7.09 31.79
#